data_AF-A0A7Y2PKD7-F1
#
_entry.id   AF-A0A7Y2PKD7-F1
#
_cell.length_a   1.000
_cell.length_b   1.000
_cell.length_c   1.000
_cell.angle_alpha   90.00
_cell.angle_beta   90.00
_cell.angle_gamma   90.00
#
_symmetry.space_group_name_H-M   'P 1'
#
loop_
_entity.id
_entity.type
_entity.pdbx_description
1 polymer ?
#
loop_
_entity_poly.entity_id
_entity_poly.type
_entity_poly.pdbx_seq_one_letter_code
_entity_poly.pdbx_strand_id
1 'polypeptide(L)' 'FKRRLKAAQDQLNDSFAACWNDAAQREQAERLMRRMQFLDKLTYEVRQLEERLDD' A
#
# COMPACT_ATOMS: atom_id res chain seq x y z
N PHE A 1 7.20 -8.22 -10.62
CA PHE A 1 6.01 -7.53 -10.07
C PHE A 1 6.18 -7.22 -8.58
N LYS A 2 6.41 -8.24 -7.72
CA LYS A 2 6.64 -8.09 -6.26
C LYS A 2 7.59 -6.94 -5.84
N ARG A 3 8.74 -6.79 -6.51
CA ARG A 3 9.68 -5.66 -6.24
C ARG A 3 9.05 -4.28 -6.45
N ARG A 4 8.20 -4.12 -7.48
CA ARG A 4 7.50 -2.85 -7.75
C ARG A 4 6.39 -2.59 -6.74
N LEU A 5 5.67 -3.63 -6.30
CA LEU A 5 4.70 -3.53 -5.21
C LEU A 5 5.37 -3.06 -3.91
N LYS A 6 6.52 -3.65 -3.56
CA LYS A 6 7.27 -3.26 -2.37
C LYS A 6 7.71 -1.80 -2.41
N ALA A 7 8.27 -1.36 -3.54
CA ALA A 7 8.67 0.04 -3.71
C ALA A 7 7.46 1.01 -3.61
N ALA A 8 6.31 0.64 -4.17
CA ALA A 8 5.09 1.45 -4.04
C ALA A 8 4.58 1.50 -2.59
N GLN A 9 4.70 0.39 -1.85
CA GLN A 9 4.32 0.33 -0.43
C GLN A 9 5.20 1.23 0.42
N ASP A 10 6.51 1.19 0.19
CA ASP A 10 7.47 2.04 0.90
C ASP A 10 7.21 3.52 0.62
N GLN A 11 6.98 3.89 -0.63
CA GLN A 11 6.64 5.27 -0.99
C GLN A 11 5.33 5.76 -0.33
N LEU A 12 4.31 4.90 -0.25
CA LEU A 12 3.06 5.24 0.43
C LEU A 12 3.26 5.41 1.94
N ASN A 13 4.04 4.52 2.56
CA ASN A 13 4.37 4.58 3.98
C ASN A 13 5.11 5.88 4.32
N ASP A 14 6.14 6.23 3.55
CA ASP A 14 6.90 7.47 3.73
C ASP A 14 6.01 8.70 3.56
N SER A 15 5.17 8.71 2.53
CA SER A 15 4.24 9.81 2.25
C SER A 15 3.19 9.96 3.36
N PHE A 16 2.71 8.86 3.93
CA PHE A 16 1.75 8.87 5.03
C PHE A 16 2.40 9.33 6.33
N ALA A 17 3.59 8.82 6.64
CA ALA A 17 4.38 9.21 7.82
C ALA A 17 4.62 10.73 7.86
N ALA A 18 4.78 11.37 6.70
CA ALA A 18 4.98 12.81 6.59
C ALA A 18 3.73 13.64 6.94
N CYS A 19 2.51 13.10 6.86
CA CYS A 19 1.28 13.90 6.99
C CYS A 19 0.25 13.38 8.00
N TRP A 20 0.42 12.18 8.56
CA TRP A 20 -0.64 11.53 9.37
C TRP A 20 -1.03 12.29 10.64
N ASN A 21 -0.08 13.03 11.24
CA ASN A 21 -0.28 13.78 12.48
C ASN A 21 -0.54 15.28 12.24
N ASP A 22 -0.69 15.69 10.98
CA ASP A 22 -1.03 17.06 10.63
C ASP A 22 -2.53 17.17 10.35
N ALA A 23 -3.25 17.86 11.24
CA ALA A 23 -4.70 18.05 11.13
C ALA A 23 -5.10 18.76 9.83
N ALA A 24 -4.24 19.64 9.29
CA ALA A 24 -4.48 20.32 8.02
C ALA A 24 -4.38 19.36 6.81
N GLN A 25 -3.70 18.22 6.98
CA GLN A 25 -3.50 17.21 5.94
C GLN A 25 -4.36 15.96 6.14
N ARG A 26 -5.35 15.98 7.03
CA ARG A 26 -6.21 14.84 7.34
C ARG A 26 -6.78 14.17 6.08
N GLU A 27 -7.30 14.94 5.13
CA GLU A 27 -7.86 14.38 3.90
C GLU A 27 -6.81 13.67 3.03
N GLN A 28 -5.58 14.20 3.00
CA GLN A 28 -4.45 13.58 2.32
C GLN A 28 -4.04 12.26 3.00
N ALA A 29 -3.97 12.25 4.33
CA ALA A 29 -3.70 11.05 5.12
C ALA A 29 -4.76 9.96 4.87
N GLU A 30 -6.05 10.32 4.83
CA GLU A 30 -7.14 9.41 4.50
C GLU A 30 -7.05 8.86 3.06
N ARG A 31 -6.65 9.68 2.09
CA ARG A 31 -6.40 9.22 0.71
C ARG A 31 -5.23 8.23 0.63
N LEU A 32 -4.16 8.48 1.38
CA LEU A 32 -3.01 7.58 1.44
C LEU A 32 -3.38 6.24 2.10
N MET A 33 -4.14 6.27 3.19
CA MET A 33 -4.67 5.07 3.84
C MET A 33 -5.50 4.20 2.89
N ARG A 34 -6.41 4.80 2.10
CA ARG A 34 -7.18 4.07 1.09
C ARG A 34 -6.29 3.39 0.04
N ARG A 35 -5.20 4.05 -0.38
CA ARG A 35 -4.23 3.48 -1.32
C ARG A 35 -3.43 2.33 -0.69
N MET A 36 -3.04 2.47 0.58
CA MET A 36 -2.35 1.41 1.33
C MET A 36 -3.23 0.17 1.45
N GLN A 37 -4.50 0.33 1.84
CA GLN A 37 -5.48 -0.77 1.90
C GLN A 37 -5.66 -1.49 0.56
N PHE A 38 -5.72 -0.74 -0.54
CA PHE A 38 -5.77 -1.32 -1.87
C PHE A 38 -4.50 -2.12 -2.19
N LEU A 39 -3.33 -1.58 -1.85
CA LEU A 39 -2.05 -2.23 -2.11
C LEU A 39 -1.88 -3.52 -1.29
N ASP A 40 -2.37 -3.54 -0.04
CA ASP A 40 -2.39 -4.74 0.80
C ASP A 40 -3.26 -5.83 0.16
N LYS A 41 -4.47 -5.46 -0.32
CA LYS A 41 -5.35 -6.38 -1.03
C LYS A 41 -4.69 -6.93 -2.31
N LEU A 42 -4.09 -6.06 -3.12
CA LEU A 42 -3.39 -6.48 -4.34
C LEU A 42 -2.22 -7.43 -4.02
N THR A 43 -1.48 -7.16 -2.95
CA THR A 43 -0.37 -8.02 -2.50
C THR A 43 -0.86 -9.40 -2.09
N TYR A 44 -2.01 -9.46 -1.38
CA TYR A 44 -2.66 -10.72 -1.03
C TYR A 44 -3.11 -11.50 -2.27
N GLU A 45 -3.79 -10.87 -3.22
CA GLU A 45 -4.25 -11.52 -4.45
C GLU A 45 -3.09 -12.09 -5.28
N VAL A 46 -1.98 -11.37 -5.37
CA VAL A 46 -0.77 -11.85 -6.05
C VAL A 46 -0.21 -13.08 -5.37
N ARG A 47 -0.13 -13.08 -4.04
CA ARG A 47 0.33 -14.24 -3.29
C ARG A 47 -0.56 -15.46 -3.54
N GLN A 48 -1.89 -15.29 -3.52
CA GLN A 48 -2.84 -16.38 -3.81
C GLN A 48 -2.69 -16.92 -5.24
N LEU A 49 -2.43 -16.04 -6.21
CA LEU A 49 -2.16 -16.45 -7.59
C LEU A 49 -0.86 -17.25 -7.71
N GLU A 50 0.19 -16.83 -7.00
CA GLU A 50 1.46 -17.56 -6.97
C GLU A 50 1.31 -18.94 -6.33
N GLU A 51 0.65 -19.04 -5.17
CA GLU A 51 0.38 -20.32 -4.50
C GLU A 51 -0.37 -21.29 -5.41
N ARG A 52 -1.36 -20.82 -6.18
CA ARG A 52 -2.12 -21.64 -7.15
C ARG A 52 -1.35 -22.06 -8.41
N LEU A 53 -0.26 -21.37 -8.73
CA LEU A 53 0.61 -21.70 -9.87
C LEU A 53 1.75 -22.64 -9.47
N ASP A 54 2.13 -22.61 -8.20
CA ASP A 54 3.16 -23.49 -7.62
C ASP A 54 2.62 -24.90 -7.28
N ASP A 55 1.29 -25.03 -7.10
CA ASP A 55 0.53 -26.30 -6.98
C ASP A 55 0.25 -26.94 -8.35
#